data_AF-A0A8S3XZ58-F1
#
_entry.id   AF-A0A8S3XZ58-F1
#
_cell.length_a   1.000
_cell.length_b   1.000
_cell.length_c   1.000
_cell.angle_alpha   90.00
_cell.angle_beta   90.00
_cell.angle_gamma   90.00
#
_symmetry.space_group_name_H-M   'P 1'
#
loop_
_entity.id
_entity.type
_entity.pdbx_description
1 polymer ?
#
loop_
_entity_poly.entity_id
_entity_poly.type
_entity_poly.pdbx_seq_one_letter_code
_entity_poly.pdbx_strand_id
1 'polypeptide(L)'
;MRNLIEYGGRRAYLSSNLREIWFKVTLKETKSETLLIAIQTISYAISVDLKMINQKHFFTIYRNCASRVAFTKRPGTLSSKFCAQFKEYYPKLIDRALEQNKYIDHPLLKDRIKKISEHFILSKFPIQGEFLIHAYELLEKPENITKEKLNQAYILACSTEVYQTYISVQDDVYDMSKTRSGKPCWHLMPDASALAINDTTILRSFMNEILGQNIDESMYTQVINVFNEMYLVVEMGQLLDLYFTKTKNYDDFTMEAYNRMCYMKASYPFMNSATLFALILCNKANEESFKLVFDLCNELGVFIQIHNDFTECFDVGESMSKKSTNDIENNKLSWTAVVALRHFNTEQRNIFNECYGNSNPEKIKRIIQLYEEVNLRQLFKEEENARYNNFLRKVQNLPANATPPPDYFMKIFNYFKSYASDSSRFYYA
;
A
#
# COMPACT_ATOMS: atom_id res chain seq x y z
N MET A 1 2.07 55.18 15.72
CA MET A 1 0.64 55.25 15.36
C MET A 1 0.34 54.07 14.44
N ARG A 2 -0.37 53.05 14.93
CA ARG A 2 -1.71 52.61 14.49
C ARG A 2 -1.68 51.86 13.14
N ASN A 3 -2.08 50.60 12.97
CA ASN A 3 -2.94 49.72 13.78
C ASN A 3 -2.56 48.23 13.65
N LEU A 4 -2.67 47.53 14.77
CA LEU A 4 -2.85 46.07 14.85
C LEU A 4 -4.25 45.68 14.37
N ILE A 5 -4.38 44.51 13.74
CA ILE A 5 -5.60 43.71 13.77
C ILE A 5 -5.19 42.28 14.15
N GLU A 6 -5.59 41.86 15.35
CA GLU A 6 -5.55 40.47 15.82
C GLU A 6 -6.89 39.80 15.53
N TYR A 7 -6.84 38.57 14.99
CA TYR A 7 -7.89 37.56 15.15
C TYR A 7 -7.24 36.17 15.07
N GLY A 8 -7.27 35.39 16.17
CA GLY A 8 -7.12 33.92 16.12
C GLY A 8 -5.79 33.25 16.56
N GLY A 9 -4.88 33.92 17.26
CA GLY A 9 -4.00 33.23 18.24
C GLY A 9 -2.92 32.24 17.77
N ARG A 10 -2.36 32.34 16.55
CA ARG A 10 -1.10 31.63 16.20
C ARG A 10 -0.05 32.59 15.64
N ARG A 11 1.10 32.70 16.32
CA ARG A 11 2.31 33.36 15.79
C ARG A 11 3.06 32.36 14.91
N ALA A 12 3.14 32.63 13.61
CA ALA A 12 4.13 32.01 12.74
C ALA A 12 5.15 33.08 12.33
N TYR A 13 6.43 32.87 12.65
CA TYR A 13 7.52 33.65 12.09
C TYR A 13 7.78 33.17 10.67
N LEU A 14 7.41 34.00 9.68
CA LEU A 14 7.88 33.86 8.30
C LEU A 14 8.83 35.02 8.03
N SER A 15 10.12 34.71 7.88
CA SER A 15 11.13 35.69 7.45
C SER A 15 10.78 36.21 6.05
N SER A 16 10.90 37.51 5.88
CA SER A 16 10.49 38.34 4.73
C SER A 16 11.19 38.08 3.38
N ASN A 17 11.84 36.92 3.18
CA ASN A 17 12.61 36.64 1.95
C ASN A 17 11.94 35.72 0.92
N LEU A 18 10.67 35.33 1.09
CA LEU A 18 9.97 34.47 0.13
C LEU A 18 8.90 35.17 -0.72
N ARG A 19 8.71 36.49 -0.57
CA ARG A 19 7.80 37.25 -1.46
C ARG A 19 8.45 37.72 -2.77
N GLU A 20 9.78 37.77 -2.86
CA GLU A 20 10.46 38.20 -4.09
C GLU A 20 10.78 37.06 -5.08
N ILE A 21 10.77 35.80 -4.63
CA ILE A 21 11.10 34.65 -5.49
C ILE A 21 9.89 34.17 -6.31
N TRP A 22 8.66 34.46 -5.86
CA TRP A 22 7.44 34.00 -6.56
C TRP A 22 6.94 34.92 -7.68
N PHE A 23 7.49 36.12 -7.82
CA PHE A 23 7.03 37.10 -8.83
C PHE A 23 8.02 37.37 -9.97
N LYS A 24 9.14 36.63 -10.05
CA LYS A 24 10.14 36.78 -11.12
C LYS A 24 10.40 35.54 -11.99
N VAL A 25 9.64 34.46 -11.82
CA VAL A 25 9.78 33.22 -12.64
C VAL A 25 8.62 33.01 -13.63
N THR A 26 7.66 33.93 -13.71
CA THR A 26 6.61 33.90 -14.72
C THR A 26 6.74 35.08 -15.67
N LEU A 27 6.82 34.74 -16.97
CA LEU A 27 6.96 35.61 -18.15
C LEU A 27 8.40 35.84 -18.63
N LYS A 28 9.06 34.78 -19.08
CA LYS A 28 9.82 34.81 -20.34
C LYS A 28 9.95 33.41 -20.94
N GLU A 29 9.30 33.25 -22.09
CA GLU A 29 9.52 32.21 -23.11
C GLU A 29 9.17 30.76 -22.79
N THR A 30 7.89 30.42 -22.94
CA THR A 30 7.50 29.15 -23.59
C THR A 30 6.26 29.39 -24.42
N LYS A 31 6.43 29.38 -25.75
CA LYS A 31 5.35 29.50 -26.73
C LYS A 31 4.45 28.26 -26.68
N SER A 32 3.17 28.52 -26.90
CA SER A 32 1.98 27.65 -26.92
C SER A 32 2.00 26.43 -27.88
N GLU A 33 3.12 26.10 -28.52
CA GLU A 33 3.17 25.04 -29.55
C GLU A 33 3.38 23.64 -28.94
N THR A 34 4.09 23.51 -27.81
CA THR A 34 4.38 22.19 -27.20
C THR A 34 3.14 21.51 -26.63
N LEU A 35 2.17 22.29 -26.13
CA LEU A 35 0.92 21.75 -25.59
C LEU A 35 -0.04 21.31 -26.72
N LEU A 36 -0.04 22.02 -27.85
CA LEU A 36 -0.86 21.67 -29.00
C LEU A 36 -0.33 20.42 -29.72
N ILE A 37 1.00 20.29 -29.84
CA ILE A 37 1.67 19.10 -30.39
C ILE A 37 1.42 17.89 -29.49
N ALA A 38 1.51 18.03 -28.16
CA ALA A 38 1.19 16.93 -27.24
C ALA A 38 -0.26 16.44 -27.38
N ILE A 39 -1.23 17.35 -27.54
CA ILE A 39 -2.65 16.99 -27.70
C ILE A 39 -2.93 16.35 -29.08
N GLN A 40 -2.25 16.81 -30.15
CA GLN A 40 -2.39 16.22 -31.48
C GLN A 40 -1.69 14.86 -31.62
N THR A 41 -0.53 14.66 -30.99
CA THR A 41 0.15 13.35 -30.94
C THR A 41 -0.66 12.33 -30.14
N ILE A 42 -1.35 12.75 -29.07
CA ILE A 42 -2.25 11.88 -28.31
C ILE A 42 -3.52 11.54 -29.10
N SER A 43 -4.10 12.50 -29.84
CA SER A 43 -5.27 12.21 -30.70
C SER A 43 -4.96 11.28 -31.88
N TYR A 44 -3.74 11.32 -32.44
CA TYR A 44 -3.32 10.44 -33.54
C TYR A 44 -2.94 9.03 -33.05
N ALA A 45 -2.44 8.87 -31.82
CA ALA A 45 -2.17 7.57 -31.22
C ALA A 45 -3.46 6.81 -30.80
N ILE A 46 -4.58 7.52 -30.61
CA ILE A 46 -5.88 6.94 -30.24
C ILE A 46 -6.64 6.34 -31.45
N SER A 47 -6.26 6.68 -32.69
CA SER A 47 -6.99 6.24 -33.90
C SER A 47 -6.39 5.02 -34.61
N VAL A 48 -5.21 4.55 -34.21
CA VAL A 48 -4.55 3.38 -34.83
C VAL A 48 -4.48 2.23 -33.81
N ASP A 49 -5.11 1.11 -34.18
CA ASP A 49 -5.15 -0.20 -33.52
C ASP A 49 -6.21 -0.49 -32.44
N LEU A 50 -7.43 -0.03 -32.71
CA LEU A 50 -8.69 -0.62 -32.20
C LEU A 50 -9.09 -1.96 -32.88
N LYS A 51 -8.15 -2.73 -33.44
CA LYS A 51 -8.46 -4.04 -34.07
C LYS A 51 -7.43 -5.11 -33.71
N MET A 52 -7.61 -5.75 -32.55
CA MET A 52 -7.61 -7.22 -32.46
C MET A 52 -8.15 -7.66 -31.09
N ILE A 53 -9.39 -8.12 -31.13
CA ILE A 53 -10.07 -8.84 -30.06
C ILE A 53 -9.47 -10.25 -29.99
N ASN A 54 -8.93 -10.65 -28.83
CA ASN A 54 -9.18 -12.01 -28.35
C ASN A 54 -9.05 -12.10 -26.82
N GLN A 55 -10.02 -12.77 -26.21
CA GLN A 55 -10.28 -12.90 -24.77
C GLN A 55 -9.32 -13.89 -24.10
N LYS A 56 -8.85 -13.56 -22.86
CA LYS A 56 -8.84 -14.40 -21.62
C LYS A 56 -7.72 -14.01 -20.63
N HIS A 57 -8.12 -13.37 -19.50
CA HIS A 57 -7.83 -13.61 -18.06
C HIS A 57 -6.47 -14.20 -17.58
N PHE A 58 -5.83 -13.94 -16.41
CA PHE A 58 -5.99 -13.08 -15.21
C PHE A 58 -4.68 -13.14 -14.30
N PHE A 59 -4.19 -11.99 -13.76
CA PHE A 59 -3.90 -11.63 -12.33
C PHE A 59 -2.86 -12.31 -11.38
N THR A 60 -2.11 -11.49 -10.58
CA THR A 60 -1.40 -11.92 -9.33
C THR A 60 -1.31 -10.84 -8.20
N ILE A 61 -1.52 -11.34 -6.96
CA ILE A 61 -1.41 -10.82 -5.57
C ILE A 61 -2.35 -9.69 -5.08
N TYR A 62 -2.18 -8.40 -5.36
CA TYR A 62 -3.22 -7.39 -4.98
C TYR A 62 -4.43 -7.37 -5.92
N ARG A 63 -4.24 -8.02 -7.06
CA ARG A 63 -5.21 -8.24 -8.10
C ARG A 63 -6.26 -9.30 -7.68
N ASN A 64 -5.85 -10.36 -6.98
CA ASN A 64 -6.66 -11.57 -6.70
C ASN A 64 -7.54 -11.53 -5.44
N CYS A 65 -7.86 -10.34 -4.91
CA CYS A 65 -8.81 -10.24 -3.79
C CYS A 65 -10.29 -10.42 -4.20
N ALA A 66 -10.57 -10.57 -5.50
CA ALA A 66 -11.94 -10.62 -6.02
C ALA A 66 -12.72 -11.91 -5.68
N SER A 67 -12.04 -12.99 -5.25
CA SER A 67 -12.69 -14.31 -5.13
C SER A 67 -12.43 -15.09 -3.83
N ARG A 68 -11.77 -14.52 -2.81
CA ARG A 68 -11.54 -15.27 -1.55
C ARG A 68 -12.61 -15.06 -0.49
N VAL A 69 -13.41 -16.11 -0.31
CA VAL A 69 -14.35 -16.31 0.80
C VAL A 69 -13.73 -17.16 1.95
N ALA A 70 -12.42 -17.46 1.92
CA ALA A 70 -11.85 -18.51 2.78
C ALA A 70 -10.98 -18.04 3.98
N PHE A 71 -11.21 -16.86 4.55
CA PHE A 71 -10.62 -16.47 5.85
C PHE A 71 -11.68 -16.17 6.92
N THR A 72 -12.79 -16.92 6.90
CA THR A 72 -13.72 -17.03 8.04
C THR A 72 -13.33 -18.23 8.91
N LYS A 73 -12.25 -18.13 9.68
CA LYS A 73 -11.90 -19.17 10.68
C LYS A 73 -11.70 -18.68 12.11
N ARG A 74 -12.29 -17.53 12.46
CA ARG A 74 -12.51 -17.16 13.87
C ARG A 74 -13.93 -16.66 14.10
N PRO A 75 -14.95 -17.52 13.92
CA PRO A 75 -16.33 -17.14 14.15
C PRO A 75 -16.49 -16.52 15.54
N GLY A 76 -17.08 -15.32 15.60
CA GLY A 76 -17.37 -14.61 16.84
C GLY A 76 -16.41 -13.46 17.19
N THR A 77 -15.24 -13.37 16.56
CA THR A 77 -14.28 -12.26 16.75
C THR A 77 -14.79 -10.93 16.20
N LEU A 78 -14.31 -9.82 16.73
CA LEU A 78 -14.66 -8.47 16.27
C LEU A 78 -14.25 -8.23 14.82
N SER A 79 -13.09 -8.75 14.42
CA SER A 79 -12.58 -8.67 13.04
C SER A 79 -13.48 -9.44 12.07
N SER A 80 -13.86 -10.67 12.41
CA SER A 80 -14.81 -11.45 11.59
C SER A 80 -16.18 -10.76 11.47
N LYS A 81 -16.67 -10.16 12.57
CA LYS A 81 -17.89 -9.37 12.57
C LYS A 81 -17.74 -8.16 11.65
N PHE A 82 -16.66 -7.38 11.77
CA PHE A 82 -16.41 -6.23 10.89
C PHE A 82 -16.47 -6.63 9.41
N CYS A 83 -15.74 -7.68 9.01
CA CYS A 83 -15.72 -8.15 7.63
C CYS A 83 -17.11 -8.56 7.12
N ALA A 84 -17.92 -9.21 7.96
CA ALA A 84 -19.26 -9.65 7.60
C ALA A 84 -20.23 -8.49 7.29
N GLN A 85 -20.10 -7.36 8.00
CA GLN A 85 -20.95 -6.18 7.83
C GLN A 85 -20.29 -5.09 6.98
N PHE A 86 -19.02 -5.25 6.58
CA PHE A 86 -18.25 -4.23 5.87
C PHE A 86 -18.96 -3.69 4.63
N LYS A 87 -19.49 -4.58 3.78
CA LYS A 87 -20.17 -4.20 2.52
C LYS A 87 -21.49 -3.46 2.74
N GLU A 88 -22.10 -3.60 3.91
CA GLU A 88 -23.30 -2.86 4.29
C GLU A 88 -22.95 -1.55 5.01
N TYR A 89 -21.94 -1.58 5.87
CA TYR A 89 -21.52 -0.46 6.70
C TYR A 89 -20.81 0.63 5.88
N TYR A 90 -19.87 0.23 5.02
CA TYR A 90 -19.00 1.16 4.29
C TYR A 90 -19.78 2.15 3.40
N PRO A 91 -20.73 1.72 2.54
CA PRO A 91 -21.48 2.67 1.71
C PRO A 91 -22.26 3.70 2.53
N LYS A 92 -22.86 3.28 3.66
CA LYS A 92 -23.59 4.18 4.57
C LYS A 92 -22.68 5.22 5.22
N LEU A 93 -21.42 4.85 5.52
CA LEU A 93 -20.43 5.79 6.03
C LEU A 93 -20.07 6.84 4.97
N ILE A 94 -19.85 6.41 3.72
CA ILE A 94 -19.56 7.32 2.60
C ILE A 94 -20.73 8.27 2.34
N ASP A 95 -21.96 7.76 2.29
CA ASP A 95 -23.15 8.58 2.05
C ASP A 95 -23.34 9.64 3.13
N ARG A 96 -23.21 9.26 4.41
CA ARG A 96 -23.27 10.20 5.52
C ARG A 96 -22.19 11.28 5.42
N ALA A 97 -20.96 10.90 5.08
CA ALA A 97 -19.86 11.84 5.00
C ALA A 97 -20.02 12.84 3.84
N LEU A 98 -20.60 12.39 2.72
CA LEU A 98 -20.96 13.26 1.58
C LEU A 98 -22.09 14.23 1.93
N GLU A 99 -23.08 13.80 2.72
CA GLU A 99 -24.20 14.64 3.14
C GLU A 99 -23.80 15.74 4.12
N GLN A 100 -22.83 15.47 4.98
CA GLN A 100 -22.37 16.41 6.01
C GLN A 100 -21.38 17.46 5.49
N ASN A 101 -20.81 17.28 4.29
CA ASN A 101 -19.79 18.17 3.75
C ASN A 101 -20.37 19.30 2.90
N LYS A 102 -20.25 20.54 3.39
CA LYS A 102 -20.74 21.76 2.72
C LYS A 102 -20.07 22.09 1.37
N TYR A 103 -18.87 21.56 1.10
CA TYR A 103 -18.15 21.80 -0.16
C TYR A 103 -18.49 20.77 -1.24
N ILE A 104 -19.17 19.67 -0.87
CA ILE A 104 -19.60 18.60 -1.77
C ILE A 104 -21.12 18.75 -2.03
N ASP A 105 -21.60 19.97 -2.26
CA ASP A 105 -23.03 20.27 -2.47
C ASP A 105 -23.41 20.28 -3.96
N HIS A 106 -22.96 19.27 -4.69
CA HIS A 106 -23.34 19.09 -6.09
C HIS A 106 -23.43 17.59 -6.45
N PRO A 107 -24.51 17.12 -7.11
CA PRO A 107 -24.71 15.71 -7.42
C PRO A 107 -23.54 15.06 -8.16
N LEU A 108 -22.94 15.75 -9.14
CA LEU A 108 -21.78 15.24 -9.88
C LEU A 108 -20.54 15.03 -9.00
N LEU A 109 -20.32 15.90 -7.99
CA LEU A 109 -19.21 15.75 -7.07
C LEU A 109 -19.43 14.56 -6.14
N LYS A 110 -20.66 14.42 -5.60
CA LYS A 110 -21.05 13.30 -4.75
C LYS A 110 -20.89 11.97 -5.49
N ASP A 111 -21.39 11.88 -6.73
CA ASP A 111 -21.27 10.69 -7.57
C ASP A 111 -19.81 10.32 -7.83
N ARG A 112 -18.97 11.29 -8.23
CA ARG A 112 -17.55 11.05 -8.48
C ARG A 112 -16.80 10.53 -7.26
N ILE A 113 -16.99 11.18 -6.11
CA ILE A 113 -16.31 10.79 -4.86
C ILE A 113 -16.77 9.42 -4.40
N LYS A 114 -18.08 9.14 -4.44
CA LYS A 114 -18.63 7.82 -4.12
C LYS A 114 -18.04 6.75 -5.03
N LYS A 115 -18.01 7.01 -6.34
CA LYS A 115 -17.51 6.06 -7.34
C LYS A 115 -16.06 5.68 -7.10
N ILE A 116 -15.14 6.64 -6.91
CA ILE A 116 -13.73 6.29 -6.62
C ILE A 116 -13.60 5.61 -5.25
N SER A 117 -14.35 6.06 -4.24
CA SER A 117 -14.30 5.49 -2.89
C SER A 117 -14.81 4.04 -2.84
N GLU A 118 -15.65 3.62 -3.78
CA GLU A 118 -16.24 2.27 -3.77
C GLU A 118 -15.63 1.34 -4.82
N HIS A 119 -15.00 1.87 -5.87
CA HIS A 119 -14.57 1.12 -7.06
C HIS A 119 -13.80 -0.16 -6.73
N PHE A 120 -12.71 -0.02 -5.97
CA PHE A 120 -11.91 -1.16 -5.51
C PHE A 120 -12.39 -1.75 -4.19
N ILE A 121 -12.78 -0.90 -3.23
CA ILE A 121 -13.04 -1.27 -1.84
C ILE A 121 -14.13 -2.32 -1.72
N LEU A 122 -15.27 -2.15 -2.39
CA LEU A 122 -16.39 -3.09 -2.30
C LEU A 122 -16.13 -4.42 -3.06
N SER A 123 -15.08 -4.46 -3.88
CA SER A 123 -14.72 -5.60 -4.72
C SER A 123 -13.63 -6.48 -4.10
N LYS A 124 -13.07 -6.06 -2.96
CA LYS A 124 -12.02 -6.79 -2.24
C LYS A 124 -12.46 -7.14 -0.83
N PHE A 125 -11.78 -8.11 -0.24
CA PHE A 125 -11.82 -8.34 1.19
C PHE A 125 -11.06 -7.20 1.93
N PRO A 126 -11.60 -6.64 3.02
CA PRO A 126 -10.98 -5.50 3.72
C PRO A 126 -9.85 -5.97 4.65
N ILE A 127 -8.75 -6.47 4.08
CA ILE A 127 -7.65 -7.11 4.83
C ILE A 127 -7.02 -6.14 5.83
N GLN A 128 -6.85 -4.87 5.45
CA GLN A 128 -6.19 -3.87 6.29
C GLN A 128 -7.13 -3.41 7.42
N GLY A 129 -8.40 -3.20 7.10
CA GLY A 129 -9.44 -2.95 8.09
C GLY A 129 -9.60 -4.12 9.06
N GLU A 130 -9.64 -5.36 8.55
CA GLU A 130 -9.69 -6.58 9.37
C GLU A 130 -8.51 -6.64 10.33
N PHE A 131 -7.30 -6.41 9.83
CA PHE A 131 -6.10 -6.45 10.65
C PHE A 131 -6.12 -5.39 11.75
N LEU A 132 -6.55 -4.16 11.44
CA LEU A 132 -6.71 -3.10 12.45
C LEU A 132 -7.69 -3.52 13.54
N ILE A 133 -8.87 -4.05 13.18
CA ILE A 133 -9.85 -4.51 14.17
C ILE A 133 -9.30 -5.70 14.96
N HIS A 134 -8.56 -6.60 14.32
CA HIS A 134 -7.93 -7.71 15.00
C HIS A 134 -6.85 -7.24 15.99
N ALA A 135 -6.02 -6.28 15.60
CA ALA A 135 -5.02 -5.68 16.48
C ALA A 135 -5.68 -5.00 17.69
N TYR A 136 -6.77 -4.27 17.47
CA TYR A 136 -7.56 -3.65 18.53
C TYR A 136 -8.14 -4.70 19.49
N GLU A 137 -8.73 -5.77 18.95
CA GLU A 137 -9.27 -6.89 19.74
C GLU A 137 -8.21 -7.59 20.60
N LEU A 138 -6.96 -7.68 20.13
CA LEU A 138 -5.86 -8.27 20.90
C LEU A 138 -5.28 -7.35 21.98
N LEU A 139 -5.40 -6.04 21.81
CA LEU A 139 -4.80 -5.04 22.70
C LEU A 139 -5.77 -4.51 23.75
N GLU A 140 -7.07 -4.51 23.46
CA GLU A 140 -8.11 -4.01 24.35
C GLU A 140 -8.75 -5.14 25.15
N LYS A 141 -9.14 -4.84 26.40
CA LYS A 141 -9.90 -5.78 27.20
C LYS A 141 -11.37 -5.80 26.76
N PRO A 142 -12.04 -6.96 26.69
CA PRO A 142 -13.43 -7.04 26.22
C PRO A 142 -14.40 -6.06 26.93
N GLU A 143 -14.23 -5.86 28.23
CA GLU A 143 -15.03 -4.93 29.05
C GLU A 143 -14.88 -3.46 28.66
N ASN A 144 -13.78 -3.08 28.01
CA ASN A 144 -13.50 -1.72 27.57
C ASN A 144 -14.01 -1.42 26.15
N ILE A 145 -14.51 -2.44 25.43
CA ILE A 145 -14.99 -2.30 24.05
C ILE A 145 -16.46 -1.89 24.08
N THR A 146 -16.68 -0.58 24.24
CA THR A 146 -18.03 0.01 24.17
C THR A 146 -18.52 0.07 22.72
N LYS A 147 -19.83 0.24 22.53
CA LYS A 147 -20.42 0.43 21.19
C LYS A 147 -19.82 1.63 20.46
N GLU A 148 -19.51 2.69 21.21
CA GLU A 148 -18.93 3.92 20.66
C GLU A 148 -17.48 3.73 20.20
N LYS A 149 -16.62 3.14 21.05
CA LYS A 149 -15.24 2.79 20.67
C LYS A 149 -15.20 1.81 19.50
N LEU A 150 -16.10 0.83 19.48
CA LEU A 150 -16.20 -0.12 18.37
C LEU A 150 -16.58 0.59 17.06
N ASN A 151 -17.51 1.56 17.12
CA ASN A 151 -17.86 2.37 15.95
C ASN A 151 -16.67 3.22 15.48
N GLN A 152 -15.94 3.87 16.39
CA GLN A 152 -14.71 4.60 16.05
C GLN A 152 -13.66 3.68 15.40
N ALA A 153 -13.47 2.46 15.92
CA ALA A 153 -12.58 1.47 15.34
C ALA A 153 -13.01 1.05 13.92
N TYR A 154 -14.32 0.88 13.67
CA TYR A 154 -14.85 0.55 12.35
C TYR A 154 -14.64 1.69 11.34
N ILE A 155 -14.83 2.93 11.77
CA ILE A 155 -14.58 4.10 10.92
C ILE A 155 -13.10 4.21 10.58
N LEU A 156 -12.23 4.00 11.56
CA LEU A 156 -10.79 4.01 11.33
C LEU A 156 -10.37 2.86 10.40
N ALA A 157 -10.91 1.65 10.57
CA ALA A 157 -10.70 0.53 9.66
C ALA A 157 -11.16 0.86 8.22
N CYS A 158 -12.34 1.45 8.04
CA CYS A 158 -12.81 1.93 6.74
C CYS A 158 -11.87 2.99 6.14
N SER A 159 -11.41 3.95 6.94
CA SER A 159 -10.44 4.96 6.50
C SER A 159 -9.10 4.33 6.09
N THR A 160 -8.64 3.27 6.75
CA THR A 160 -7.46 2.53 6.28
C THR A 160 -7.70 1.86 4.93
N GLU A 161 -8.90 1.38 4.63
CA GLU A 161 -9.23 0.85 3.30
C GLU A 161 -9.28 1.95 2.21
N VAL A 162 -9.72 3.16 2.57
CA VAL A 162 -9.65 4.35 1.72
C VAL A 162 -8.19 4.71 1.42
N TYR A 163 -7.33 4.74 2.44
CA TYR A 163 -5.89 4.94 2.26
C TYR A 163 -5.27 3.88 1.32
N GLN A 164 -5.65 2.61 1.47
CA GLN A 164 -5.19 1.53 0.60
C GLN A 164 -5.61 1.72 -0.86
N THR A 165 -6.80 2.28 -1.08
CA THR A 165 -7.28 2.62 -2.42
C THR A 165 -6.52 3.80 -3.00
N TYR A 166 -6.23 4.82 -2.19
CA TYR A 166 -5.37 5.94 -2.57
C TYR A 166 -4.01 5.46 -3.11
N ILE A 167 -3.30 4.60 -2.37
CA ILE A 167 -1.99 4.10 -2.82
C ILE A 167 -2.12 3.19 -4.04
N SER A 168 -3.16 2.35 -4.10
CA SER A 168 -3.37 1.40 -5.21
C SER A 168 -3.65 2.10 -6.54
N VAL A 169 -4.45 3.18 -6.52
CA VAL A 169 -4.75 3.94 -7.75
C VAL A 169 -3.47 4.59 -8.29
N GLN A 170 -2.63 5.15 -7.42
CA GLN A 170 -1.36 5.76 -7.85
C GLN A 170 -0.38 4.72 -8.37
N ASP A 171 -0.19 3.63 -7.63
CA ASP A 171 0.62 2.48 -8.04
C ASP A 171 0.17 1.91 -9.39
N ASP A 172 -1.14 1.80 -9.61
CA ASP A 172 -1.70 1.37 -10.88
C ASP A 172 -1.30 2.29 -12.05
N VAL A 173 -1.27 3.61 -11.82
CA VAL A 173 -0.84 4.60 -12.83
C VAL A 173 0.66 4.46 -13.12
N TYR A 174 1.49 4.35 -12.08
CA TYR A 174 2.93 4.26 -12.22
C TYR A 174 3.38 2.98 -12.94
N ASP A 175 2.73 1.86 -12.63
CA ASP A 175 3.05 0.56 -13.21
C ASP A 175 2.26 0.27 -14.50
N MET A 176 1.47 1.23 -15.01
CA MET A 176 0.59 1.07 -16.19
C MET A 176 -0.29 -0.18 -16.10
N SER A 177 -0.79 -0.44 -14.89
CA SER A 177 -1.55 -1.64 -14.59
C SER A 177 -2.91 -1.64 -15.29
N LYS A 178 -3.32 -2.82 -15.78
CA LYS A 178 -4.58 -2.97 -16.52
C LYS A 178 -5.77 -3.27 -15.62
N THR A 179 -5.56 -4.04 -14.56
CA THR A 179 -6.63 -4.46 -13.65
C THR A 179 -6.23 -4.40 -12.17
N ARG A 180 -7.20 -4.34 -11.26
CA ARG A 180 -7.05 -4.41 -9.80
C ARG A 180 -8.36 -4.94 -9.22
N SER A 181 -8.31 -5.87 -8.27
CA SER A 181 -9.50 -6.44 -7.59
C SER A 181 -10.63 -6.88 -8.54
N GLY A 182 -10.30 -7.62 -9.60
CA GLY A 182 -11.25 -8.11 -10.61
C GLY A 182 -11.79 -7.04 -11.60
N LYS A 183 -11.35 -5.79 -11.50
CA LYS A 183 -11.84 -4.66 -12.31
C LYS A 183 -10.73 -3.98 -13.11
N PRO A 184 -11.05 -3.21 -14.16
CA PRO A 184 -10.08 -2.28 -14.76
C PRO A 184 -9.53 -1.30 -13.71
N CYS A 185 -8.24 -0.97 -13.84
CA CYS A 185 -7.62 0.04 -13.00
C CYS A 185 -8.34 1.39 -13.14
N TRP A 186 -8.40 2.17 -12.06
CA TRP A 186 -9.20 3.40 -12.03
C TRP A 186 -8.81 4.37 -13.14
N HIS A 187 -7.52 4.55 -13.41
CA HIS A 187 -7.02 5.42 -14.48
C HIS A 187 -7.40 4.99 -15.90
N LEU A 188 -7.91 3.77 -16.10
CA LEU A 188 -8.43 3.29 -17.38
C LEU A 188 -9.94 3.49 -17.54
N MET A 189 -10.62 3.97 -16.49
CA MET A 189 -12.03 4.32 -16.61
C MET A 189 -12.18 5.53 -17.55
N PRO A 190 -13.14 5.53 -18.50
CA PRO A 190 -13.27 6.61 -19.49
C PRO A 190 -13.43 8.00 -18.88
N ASP A 191 -14.10 8.10 -17.74
CA ASP A 191 -14.33 9.33 -17.00
C ASP A 191 -13.23 9.64 -15.96
N ALA A 192 -12.27 8.73 -15.76
CA ALA A 192 -11.11 8.95 -14.90
C ALA A 192 -9.92 9.43 -15.72
N SER A 193 -9.28 8.55 -16.50
CA SER A 193 -8.12 8.90 -17.33
C SER A 193 -7.13 9.79 -16.54
N ALA A 194 -6.77 10.97 -17.06
CA ALA A 194 -5.88 11.93 -16.40
C ALA A 194 -6.40 12.49 -15.05
N LEU A 195 -7.71 12.45 -14.79
CA LEU A 195 -8.30 12.89 -13.52
C LEU A 195 -8.02 11.93 -12.37
N ALA A 196 -7.52 10.72 -12.61
CA ALA A 196 -7.20 9.76 -11.56
C ALA A 196 -6.26 10.34 -10.48
N ILE A 197 -5.31 11.19 -10.86
CA ILE A 197 -4.39 11.90 -9.95
C ILE A 197 -5.15 12.91 -9.05
N ASN A 198 -6.14 13.60 -9.61
CA ASN A 198 -6.97 14.50 -8.84
C ASN A 198 -7.88 13.72 -7.89
N ASP A 199 -8.43 12.60 -8.36
CA ASP A 199 -9.32 11.78 -7.55
C ASP A 199 -8.60 11.13 -6.36
N THR A 200 -7.33 10.75 -6.48
CA THR A 200 -6.54 10.31 -5.31
C THR A 200 -6.34 11.44 -4.31
N THR A 201 -6.09 12.66 -4.78
CA THR A 201 -6.00 13.84 -3.91
C THR A 201 -7.33 14.11 -3.18
N ILE A 202 -8.45 13.91 -3.88
CA ILE A 202 -9.79 13.96 -3.31
C ILE A 202 -9.99 12.85 -2.26
N LEU A 203 -9.62 11.59 -2.55
CA LEU A 203 -9.73 10.48 -1.60
C LEU A 203 -9.01 10.79 -0.29
N ARG A 204 -7.78 11.32 -0.36
CA ARG A 204 -7.02 11.71 0.83
C ARG A 204 -7.77 12.77 1.65
N SER A 205 -8.27 13.81 0.97
CA SER A 205 -8.99 14.90 1.64
C SER A 205 -10.32 14.43 2.24
N PHE A 206 -11.05 13.59 1.51
CA PHE A 206 -12.32 13.02 1.94
C PHE A 206 -12.16 12.02 3.09
N MET A 207 -11.07 11.26 3.13
CA MET A 207 -10.73 10.41 4.28
C MET A 207 -10.54 11.25 5.56
N ASN A 208 -9.86 12.40 5.46
CA ASN A 208 -9.70 13.30 6.61
C ASN A 208 -11.05 13.84 7.09
N GLU A 209 -11.96 14.13 6.15
CA GLU A 209 -13.33 14.54 6.47
C GLU A 209 -14.10 13.43 7.20
N ILE A 210 -14.06 12.18 6.71
CA ILE A 210 -14.68 11.02 7.36
C ILE A 210 -14.19 10.89 8.80
N LEU A 211 -12.90 11.04 9.03
CA LEU A 211 -12.32 11.00 10.37
C LEU A 211 -12.80 12.18 11.23
N GLY A 212 -12.70 13.41 10.73
CA GLY A 212 -13.05 14.62 11.48
C GLY A 212 -14.53 14.69 11.89
N GLN A 213 -15.42 14.08 11.12
CA GLN A 213 -16.86 14.02 11.42
C GLN A 213 -17.24 12.95 12.46
N ASN A 214 -16.38 11.95 12.72
CA ASN A 214 -16.81 10.73 13.39
C ASN A 214 -15.92 10.21 14.53
N ILE A 215 -14.72 10.76 14.73
CA ILE A 215 -13.85 10.39 15.86
C ILE A 215 -13.52 11.60 16.74
N ASP A 216 -13.25 11.34 18.03
CA ASP A 216 -12.98 12.39 19.01
C ASP A 216 -11.76 13.24 18.63
N GLU A 217 -11.80 14.54 18.94
CA GLU A 217 -10.76 15.50 18.52
C GLU A 217 -9.33 15.11 18.96
N SER A 218 -9.19 14.59 20.18
CA SER A 218 -7.90 14.13 20.72
C SER A 218 -7.38 12.87 20.01
N MET A 219 -8.29 11.98 19.58
CA MET A 219 -7.97 10.80 18.78
C MET A 219 -7.65 11.20 17.34
N TYR A 220 -8.46 12.11 16.76
CA TYR A 220 -8.30 12.62 15.40
C TYR A 220 -6.90 13.16 15.16
N THR A 221 -6.39 13.99 16.08
CA THR A 221 -5.04 14.56 15.95
C THR A 221 -3.97 13.47 15.85
N GLN A 222 -4.04 12.43 16.71
CA GLN A 222 -3.08 11.33 16.68
C GLN A 222 -3.21 10.48 15.41
N VAL A 223 -4.46 10.16 15.02
CA VAL A 223 -4.76 9.36 13.83
C VAL A 223 -4.27 10.07 12.56
N ILE A 224 -4.54 11.37 12.41
CA ILE A 224 -4.11 12.15 11.25
C ILE A 224 -2.60 12.30 11.19
N ASN A 225 -1.90 12.41 12.32
CA ASN A 225 -0.44 12.41 12.32
C ASN A 225 0.11 11.09 11.76
N VAL A 226 -0.44 9.95 12.18
CA VAL A 226 -0.04 8.63 11.63
C VAL A 226 -0.36 8.55 10.14
N PHE A 227 -1.55 8.95 9.68
CA PHE A 227 -1.87 8.95 8.25
C PHE A 227 -0.95 9.87 7.42
N ASN A 228 -0.64 11.08 7.91
CA ASN A 228 0.27 11.99 7.23
C ASN A 228 1.68 11.41 7.11
N GLU A 229 2.17 10.74 8.15
CA GLU A 229 3.43 10.02 8.09
C GLU A 229 3.35 8.85 7.10
N MET A 230 2.24 8.10 7.10
CA MET A 230 2.02 7.01 6.13
C MET A 230 2.05 7.51 4.69
N TYR A 231 1.43 8.66 4.41
CA TYR A 231 1.49 9.29 3.09
C TYR A 231 2.94 9.65 2.73
N LEU A 232 3.67 10.36 3.61
CA LEU A 232 5.05 10.73 3.31
C LEU A 232 5.94 9.49 3.07
N VAL A 233 5.85 8.50 3.96
CA VAL A 233 6.67 7.29 3.92
C VAL A 233 6.39 6.49 2.65
N VAL A 234 5.13 6.29 2.27
CA VAL A 234 4.81 5.49 1.06
C VAL A 234 5.23 6.21 -0.22
N GLU A 235 5.10 7.54 -0.31
CA GLU A 235 5.52 8.31 -1.49
C GLU A 235 7.05 8.32 -1.63
N MET A 236 7.81 8.37 -0.52
CA MET A 236 9.26 8.19 -0.55
C MET A 236 9.66 6.77 -0.94
N GLY A 237 8.91 5.77 -0.46
CA GLY A 237 9.03 4.38 -0.91
C GLY A 237 8.81 4.23 -2.40
N GLN A 238 7.77 4.86 -2.93
CA GLN A 238 7.43 4.84 -4.35
C GLN A 238 8.50 5.52 -5.20
N LEU A 239 9.01 6.67 -4.76
CA LEU A 239 10.10 7.35 -5.45
C LEU A 239 11.36 6.46 -5.53
N LEU A 240 11.70 5.78 -4.43
CA LEU A 240 12.82 4.86 -4.40
C LEU A 240 12.63 3.67 -5.34
N ASP A 241 11.44 3.06 -5.33
CA ASP A 241 11.09 1.94 -6.23
C ASP A 241 11.18 2.34 -7.73
N LEU A 242 10.67 3.53 -8.06
CA LEU A 242 10.76 4.08 -9.42
C LEU A 242 12.19 4.45 -9.82
N TYR A 243 13.04 4.85 -8.87
CA TYR A 243 14.46 5.08 -9.13
C TYR A 243 15.13 3.79 -9.60
N PHE A 244 14.97 2.68 -8.86
CA PHE A 244 15.52 1.38 -9.24
C PHE A 244 14.94 0.85 -10.54
N THR A 245 13.64 1.06 -10.79
CA THR A 245 13.00 0.69 -12.05
C THR A 245 13.69 1.37 -13.25
N LYS A 246 14.13 2.63 -13.09
CA LYS A 246 14.74 3.44 -14.17
C LYS A 246 16.26 3.24 -14.29
N THR A 247 16.95 2.84 -13.23
CA THR A 247 18.40 2.65 -13.23
C THR A 247 18.76 1.18 -13.44
N LYS A 248 19.68 0.90 -14.37
CA LYS A 248 20.25 -0.45 -14.54
C LYS A 248 21.59 -0.60 -13.81
N ASN A 249 21.74 0.11 -12.68
CA ASN A 249 22.90 -0.03 -11.81
C ASN A 249 22.62 -1.11 -10.75
N TYR A 250 22.92 -2.36 -11.08
CA TYR A 250 22.65 -3.49 -10.19
C TYR A 250 23.62 -3.57 -9.00
N ASP A 251 24.63 -2.72 -8.90
CA ASP A 251 25.43 -2.58 -7.66
C ASP A 251 24.61 -1.96 -6.52
N ASP A 252 23.58 -1.18 -6.85
CA ASP A 252 22.69 -0.57 -5.85
C ASP A 252 21.62 -1.57 -5.35
N PHE A 253 21.53 -2.77 -5.95
CA PHE A 253 20.59 -3.83 -5.56
C PHE A 253 21.08 -4.55 -4.30
N THR A 254 20.98 -3.84 -3.17
CA THR A 254 21.46 -4.31 -1.87
C THR A 254 20.30 -4.70 -0.95
N MET A 255 20.56 -5.59 0.01
CA MET A 255 19.58 -5.92 1.06
C MET A 255 19.22 -4.71 1.93
N GLU A 256 20.12 -3.74 2.07
CA GLU A 256 19.85 -2.49 2.78
C GLU A 256 18.79 -1.65 2.05
N ALA A 257 19.00 -1.40 0.75
CA ALA A 257 18.04 -0.71 -0.09
C ALA A 257 16.70 -1.44 -0.11
N TYR A 258 16.74 -2.78 -0.24
CA TYR A 258 15.55 -3.63 -0.24
C TYR A 258 14.76 -3.52 1.08
N ASN A 259 15.43 -3.70 2.23
CA ASN A 259 14.79 -3.58 3.54
C ASN A 259 14.21 -2.17 3.75
N ARG A 260 14.89 -1.12 3.29
CA ARG A 260 14.40 0.26 3.36
C ARG A 260 13.15 0.45 2.49
N MET A 261 13.14 -0.06 1.28
CA MET A 261 11.97 -0.04 0.40
C MET A 261 10.80 -0.82 1.00
N CYS A 262 11.04 -2.02 1.52
CA CYS A 262 10.04 -2.84 2.22
C CYS A 262 9.43 -2.11 3.41
N TYR A 263 10.26 -1.44 4.22
CA TYR A 263 9.76 -0.61 5.31
C TYR A 263 8.77 0.44 4.80
N MET A 264 9.15 1.17 3.75
CA MET A 264 8.38 2.32 3.25
C MET A 264 7.11 1.93 2.49
N LYS A 265 7.18 0.89 1.64
CA LYS A 265 6.04 0.46 0.80
C LYS A 265 5.16 -0.61 1.43
N ALA A 266 5.66 -1.39 2.40
CA ALA A 266 4.93 -2.53 2.95
C ALA A 266 4.83 -2.51 4.49
N SER A 267 5.93 -2.41 5.23
CA SER A 267 5.83 -2.51 6.69
C SER A 267 5.06 -1.35 7.31
N TYR A 268 5.45 -0.11 6.99
CA TYR A 268 4.90 1.06 7.64
C TYR A 268 3.41 1.26 7.34
N PRO A 269 2.98 1.32 6.05
CA PRO A 269 1.59 1.57 5.72
C PRO A 269 0.62 0.43 6.08
N PHE A 270 1.11 -0.79 6.33
CA PHE A 270 0.26 -1.95 6.63
C PHE A 270 0.42 -2.47 8.06
N MET A 271 1.65 -2.82 8.46
CA MET A 271 1.92 -3.51 9.73
C MET A 271 2.01 -2.55 10.91
N ASN A 272 2.81 -1.50 10.76
CA ASN A 272 3.01 -0.49 11.79
C ASN A 272 1.71 0.28 12.02
N SER A 273 1.16 0.87 10.96
CA SER A 273 -0.04 1.73 11.03
C SER A 273 -1.21 1.08 11.76
N ALA A 274 -1.59 -0.15 11.41
CA ALA A 274 -2.71 -0.85 12.04
C ALA A 274 -2.48 -1.09 13.54
N THR A 275 -1.25 -1.43 13.95
CA THR A 275 -0.90 -1.59 15.36
C THR A 275 -0.90 -0.23 16.09
N LEU A 276 -0.37 0.82 15.46
CA LEU A 276 -0.37 2.18 16.01
C LEU A 276 -1.81 2.70 16.20
N PHE A 277 -2.68 2.50 15.21
CA PHE A 277 -4.10 2.84 15.31
C PHE A 277 -4.81 2.07 16.42
N ALA A 278 -4.53 0.77 16.56
CA ALA A 278 -5.08 -0.03 17.66
C ALA A 278 -4.59 0.47 19.03
N LEU A 279 -3.32 0.86 19.16
CA LEU A 279 -2.78 1.48 20.37
C LEU A 279 -3.45 2.83 20.68
N ILE A 280 -3.70 3.66 19.67
CA ILE A 280 -4.42 4.93 19.82
C ILE A 280 -5.86 4.67 20.33
N LEU A 281 -6.59 3.71 19.73
CA LEU A 281 -7.94 3.32 20.17
C LEU A 281 -7.96 2.80 21.62
N CYS A 282 -6.89 2.13 22.06
CA CYS A 282 -6.74 1.65 23.43
C CYS A 282 -6.26 2.72 24.41
N ASN A 283 -5.94 3.94 23.95
CA ASN A 283 -5.23 4.96 24.72
C ASN A 283 -3.90 4.44 25.32
N LYS A 284 -3.16 3.66 24.54
CA LYS A 284 -1.87 3.02 24.90
C LYS A 284 -0.71 3.48 24.03
N ALA A 285 -0.95 4.41 23.10
CA ALA A 285 0.07 4.98 22.22
C ALA A 285 1.03 5.89 23.01
N ASN A 286 2.33 5.58 22.94
CA ASN A 286 3.43 6.37 23.48
C ASN A 286 4.74 6.07 22.74
N GLU A 287 5.79 6.83 23.02
CA GLU A 287 7.08 6.71 22.33
C GLU A 287 7.71 5.31 22.43
N GLU A 288 7.61 4.65 23.58
CA GLU A 288 8.13 3.29 23.78
C GLU A 288 7.37 2.28 22.92
N SER A 289 6.03 2.35 22.93
CA SER A 289 5.19 1.49 22.09
C SER A 289 5.47 1.70 20.60
N PHE A 290 5.75 2.93 20.17
CA PHE A 290 6.07 3.24 18.78
C PHE A 290 7.40 2.61 18.36
N LYS A 291 8.42 2.67 19.23
CA LYS A 291 9.72 2.02 18.98
C LYS A 291 9.58 0.50 18.87
N LEU A 292 8.79 -0.12 19.76
CA LEU A 292 8.53 -1.56 19.72
C LEU A 292 7.79 -1.98 18.46
N VAL A 293 6.74 -1.22 18.08
CA VAL A 293 6.00 -1.46 16.83
C VAL A 293 6.94 -1.34 15.64
N PHE A 294 7.69 -0.26 15.53
CA PHE A 294 8.65 -0.07 14.45
C PHE A 294 9.64 -1.24 14.32
N ASP A 295 10.25 -1.68 15.43
CA ASP A 295 11.26 -2.75 15.38
C ASP A 295 10.66 -4.11 14.99
N LEU A 296 9.54 -4.51 15.62
CA LEU A 296 8.97 -5.85 15.43
C LEU A 296 8.07 -5.95 14.20
N CYS A 297 7.22 -4.96 13.95
CA CYS A 297 6.36 -4.98 12.77
C CYS A 297 7.16 -4.78 11.47
N ASN A 298 8.35 -4.15 11.51
CA ASN A 298 9.26 -4.11 10.36
C ASN A 298 9.81 -5.49 9.97
N GLU A 299 10.16 -6.34 10.95
CA GLU A 299 10.55 -7.72 10.65
C GLU A 299 9.41 -8.48 9.96
N LEU A 300 8.17 -8.31 10.42
CA LEU A 300 7.00 -8.90 9.77
C LEU A 300 6.76 -8.34 8.37
N GLY A 301 6.87 -7.03 8.20
CA GLY A 301 6.65 -6.38 6.90
C GLY A 301 7.62 -6.89 5.84
N VAL A 302 8.91 -6.99 6.19
CA VAL A 302 9.91 -7.58 5.29
C VAL A 302 9.63 -9.08 5.08
N PHE A 303 9.27 -9.83 6.12
CA PHE A 303 8.88 -11.24 5.98
C PHE A 303 7.75 -11.44 4.96
N ILE A 304 6.72 -10.59 4.99
CA ILE A 304 5.61 -10.67 4.03
C ILE A 304 6.07 -10.28 2.62
N GLN A 305 6.93 -9.26 2.50
CA GLN A 305 7.40 -8.79 1.20
C GLN A 305 8.32 -9.80 0.51
N ILE A 306 9.21 -10.49 1.24
CA ILE A 306 10.03 -11.55 0.62
C ILE A 306 9.17 -12.69 0.08
N HIS A 307 8.08 -13.04 0.75
CA HIS A 307 7.12 -14.03 0.26
C HIS A 307 6.42 -13.51 -1.01
N ASN A 308 6.01 -12.25 -1.02
CA ASN A 308 5.39 -11.61 -2.19
C ASN A 308 6.32 -11.72 -3.42
N ASP A 309 7.54 -11.21 -3.33
CA ASP A 309 8.52 -11.22 -4.42
C ASP A 309 8.87 -12.64 -4.87
N PHE A 310 9.02 -13.57 -3.92
CA PHE A 310 9.32 -14.97 -4.23
C PHE A 310 8.17 -15.62 -4.99
N THR A 311 6.92 -15.45 -4.54
CA THR A 311 5.74 -16.02 -5.19
C THR A 311 5.43 -15.40 -6.54
N GLU A 312 5.89 -14.18 -6.80
CA GLU A 312 5.79 -13.57 -8.11
C GLU A 312 6.63 -14.34 -9.15
N CYS A 313 7.87 -14.68 -8.81
CA CYS A 313 8.78 -15.41 -9.70
C CYS A 313 8.54 -16.93 -9.72
N PHE A 314 8.18 -17.51 -8.57
CA PHE A 314 8.10 -18.95 -8.36
C PHE A 314 6.71 -19.38 -7.90
N ASP A 315 6.03 -20.14 -8.76
CA ASP A 315 4.81 -20.84 -8.39
C ASP A 315 5.14 -22.14 -7.63
N VAL A 316 4.20 -22.57 -6.79
CA VAL A 316 4.17 -23.85 -6.06
C VAL A 316 3.20 -24.85 -6.71
N GLY A 317 2.57 -24.49 -7.86
CA GLY A 317 1.63 -25.33 -8.63
C GLY A 317 2.00 -25.54 -10.12
N GLU A 318 1.47 -26.62 -10.70
CA GLU A 318 1.89 -27.26 -11.97
C GLU A 318 1.61 -26.49 -13.28
N SER A 319 1.00 -25.29 -13.28
CA SER A 319 0.72 -24.58 -14.54
C SER A 319 1.70 -23.42 -14.78
N MET A 320 2.69 -23.64 -15.66
CA MET A 320 3.60 -22.61 -16.20
C MET A 320 2.90 -21.39 -16.85
N SER A 321 1.58 -21.44 -17.06
CA SER A 321 0.80 -20.43 -17.76
C SER A 321 0.26 -19.28 -16.89
N LYS A 322 0.65 -19.17 -15.60
CA LYS A 322 0.09 -18.21 -14.63
C LYS A 322 1.12 -17.36 -13.87
N LYS A 323 2.35 -17.21 -14.37
CA LYS A 323 3.38 -16.38 -13.70
C LYS A 323 3.15 -14.90 -13.98
N SER A 324 3.09 -14.07 -12.94
CA SER A 324 3.29 -12.63 -13.08
C SER A 324 4.79 -12.42 -13.08
N THR A 325 5.38 -11.97 -14.17
CA THR A 325 6.82 -11.68 -14.25
C THR A 325 7.08 -10.18 -14.19
N ASN A 326 6.13 -9.41 -13.66
CA ASN A 326 6.18 -7.95 -13.67
C ASN A 326 7.42 -7.41 -12.96
N ASP A 327 7.86 -8.02 -11.86
CA ASP A 327 9.08 -7.59 -11.17
C ASP A 327 10.33 -7.68 -12.07
N ILE A 328 10.47 -8.80 -12.80
CA ILE A 328 11.57 -9.01 -13.75
C ILE A 328 11.43 -8.06 -14.93
N GLU A 329 10.22 -7.93 -15.48
CA GLU A 329 9.92 -7.08 -16.65
C GLU A 329 10.20 -5.61 -16.37
N ASN A 330 9.83 -5.14 -15.18
CA ASN A 330 9.88 -3.75 -14.76
C ASN A 330 11.13 -3.40 -13.97
N ASN A 331 12.17 -4.23 -13.99
CA ASN A 331 13.45 -3.93 -13.36
C ASN A 331 13.32 -3.62 -11.84
N LYS A 332 12.38 -4.28 -11.15
CA LYS A 332 12.09 -3.99 -9.75
C LYS A 332 13.24 -4.44 -8.84
N LEU A 333 13.43 -3.70 -7.75
CA LEU A 333 14.30 -4.10 -6.63
C LEU A 333 13.61 -5.19 -5.80
N SER A 334 13.48 -6.38 -6.38
CA SER A 334 12.87 -7.52 -5.70
C SER A 334 13.89 -8.27 -4.85
N TRP A 335 13.41 -8.98 -3.83
CA TRP A 335 14.24 -9.89 -3.03
C TRP A 335 14.95 -10.92 -3.90
N THR A 336 14.24 -11.47 -4.90
CA THR A 336 14.78 -12.50 -5.79
C THR A 336 15.98 -11.98 -6.58
N ALA A 337 15.93 -10.76 -7.11
CA ALA A 337 17.04 -10.13 -7.80
C ALA A 337 18.22 -9.82 -6.85
N VAL A 338 17.93 -9.18 -5.71
CA VAL A 338 18.95 -8.76 -4.73
C VAL A 338 19.72 -9.96 -4.20
N VAL A 339 19.03 -11.05 -3.87
CA VAL A 339 19.70 -12.26 -3.37
C VAL A 339 20.45 -12.97 -4.49
N ALA A 340 19.84 -13.21 -5.65
CA ALA A 340 20.51 -13.94 -6.73
C ALA A 340 21.80 -13.26 -7.22
N LEU A 341 21.80 -11.93 -7.33
CA LEU A 341 22.97 -11.14 -7.74
C LEU A 341 24.21 -11.38 -6.86
N ARG A 342 24.02 -11.70 -5.58
CA ARG A 342 25.11 -11.99 -4.64
C ARG A 342 25.75 -13.37 -4.85
N HIS A 343 25.05 -14.25 -5.55
CA HIS A 343 25.47 -15.63 -5.81
C HIS A 343 25.92 -15.87 -7.26
N PHE A 344 25.71 -14.91 -8.16
CA PHE A 344 26.13 -15.02 -9.54
C PHE A 344 27.64 -14.92 -9.71
N ASN A 345 28.18 -15.78 -10.57
CA ASN A 345 29.50 -15.58 -11.15
C ASN A 345 29.46 -14.48 -12.25
N THR A 346 30.62 -14.15 -12.82
CA THR A 346 30.74 -13.10 -13.84
C THR A 346 29.86 -13.35 -15.08
N GLU A 347 29.76 -14.59 -15.56
CA GLU A 347 28.97 -14.92 -16.75
C GLU A 347 27.47 -14.76 -16.47
N GLN A 348 26.99 -15.34 -15.35
CA GLN A 348 25.60 -15.23 -14.92
C GLN A 348 25.21 -13.77 -14.69
N ARG A 349 26.11 -12.97 -14.11
CA ARG A 349 25.88 -11.54 -13.90
C ARG A 349 25.77 -10.77 -15.22
N ASN A 350 26.58 -11.08 -16.22
CA ASN A 350 26.46 -10.46 -17.54
C ASN A 350 25.11 -10.77 -18.20
N ILE A 351 24.66 -12.02 -18.10
CA ILE A 351 23.35 -12.44 -18.62
C ILE A 351 22.22 -11.71 -17.87
N PHE A 352 22.32 -11.61 -16.54
CA PHE A 352 21.35 -10.86 -15.73
C PHE A 352 21.26 -9.41 -16.20
N ASN A 353 22.40 -8.72 -16.39
CA ASN A 353 22.45 -7.33 -16.83
C ASN A 353 21.77 -7.11 -18.19
N GLU A 354 21.87 -8.09 -19.09
CA GLU A 354 21.25 -8.02 -20.42
C GLU A 354 19.74 -8.32 -20.41
N CYS A 355 19.31 -9.20 -19.50
CA CYS A 355 17.98 -9.78 -19.51
C CYS A 355 17.01 -9.11 -18.53
N TYR A 356 17.46 -8.67 -17.35
CA TYR A 356 16.60 -8.10 -16.31
C TYR A 356 16.07 -6.72 -16.72
N GLY A 357 14.82 -6.42 -16.36
CA GLY A 357 14.13 -5.21 -16.82
C GLY A 357 13.83 -5.24 -18.32
N ASN A 358 13.35 -6.37 -18.83
CA ASN A 358 12.98 -6.54 -20.23
C ASN A 358 11.72 -7.40 -20.36
N SER A 359 10.76 -6.96 -21.17
CA SER A 359 9.48 -7.66 -21.39
C SER A 359 9.54 -8.80 -22.41
N ASN A 360 10.71 -9.08 -23.01
CA ASN A 360 10.89 -10.22 -23.92
C ASN A 360 10.77 -11.55 -23.14
N PRO A 361 9.85 -12.45 -23.52
CA PRO A 361 9.63 -13.73 -22.83
C PRO A 361 10.87 -14.61 -22.69
N GLU A 362 11.78 -14.63 -23.67
CA GLU A 362 13.01 -15.42 -23.59
C GLU A 362 14.00 -14.85 -22.60
N LYS A 363 14.07 -13.51 -22.47
CA LYS A 363 14.91 -12.85 -21.46
C LYS A 363 14.39 -13.11 -20.05
N ILE A 364 13.07 -13.03 -19.86
CA ILE A 364 12.42 -13.38 -18.59
C ILE A 364 12.70 -14.83 -18.22
N LYS A 365 12.53 -15.76 -19.16
CA LYS A 365 12.82 -17.18 -18.96
C LYS A 365 14.28 -17.40 -18.57
N ARG A 366 15.22 -16.67 -19.19
CA ARG A 366 16.65 -16.76 -18.84
C ARG A 366 16.93 -16.28 -17.42
N ILE A 367 16.29 -15.20 -16.95
CA ILE A 367 16.39 -14.76 -15.54
C ILE A 367 15.88 -15.84 -14.59
N ILE A 368 14.74 -16.46 -14.87
CA ILE A 368 14.20 -17.54 -14.04
C ILE A 368 15.17 -18.72 -13.99
N GLN A 369 15.79 -19.08 -15.11
CA GLN A 369 16.82 -20.14 -15.14
C GLN A 369 18.03 -19.77 -14.27
N LEU A 370 18.53 -18.54 -14.34
CA LEU A 370 19.62 -18.08 -13.48
C LEU A 370 19.25 -18.21 -12.00
N TYR A 371 18.01 -17.89 -11.63
CA TYR A 371 17.56 -18.07 -10.24
C TYR A 371 17.54 -19.54 -9.79
N GLU A 372 17.15 -20.47 -10.66
CA GLU A 372 17.21 -21.91 -10.35
C GLU A 372 18.67 -22.40 -10.28
N GLU A 373 19.58 -21.92 -11.14
CA GLU A 373 21.02 -22.26 -11.12
C GLU A 373 21.70 -21.92 -9.78
N VAL A 374 21.25 -20.87 -9.09
CA VAL A 374 21.77 -20.48 -7.76
C VAL A 374 20.97 -21.07 -6.60
N ASN A 375 20.04 -22.00 -6.88
CA ASN A 375 19.16 -22.62 -5.89
C ASN A 375 18.37 -21.58 -5.05
N LEU A 376 17.82 -20.54 -5.68
CA LEU A 376 17.17 -19.41 -4.98
C LEU A 376 16.01 -19.85 -4.06
N ARG A 377 15.37 -21.00 -4.33
CA ARG A 377 14.35 -21.60 -3.47
C ARG A 377 14.89 -22.03 -2.10
N GLN A 378 16.11 -22.56 -2.07
CA GLN A 378 16.79 -22.94 -0.83
C GLN A 378 17.20 -21.69 -0.05
N LEU A 379 17.76 -20.69 -0.74
CA LEU A 379 18.10 -19.39 -0.13
C LEU A 379 16.88 -18.69 0.46
N PHE A 380 15.72 -18.80 -0.18
CA PHE A 380 14.45 -18.28 0.33
C PHE A 380 14.07 -18.95 1.65
N LYS A 381 14.17 -20.28 1.75
CA LYS A 381 13.88 -21.01 2.98
C LYS A 381 14.85 -20.67 4.11
N GLU A 382 16.12 -20.44 3.79
CA GLU A 382 17.11 -20.00 4.76
C GLU A 382 16.81 -18.60 5.29
N GLU A 383 16.48 -17.64 4.41
CA GLU A 383 16.10 -16.28 4.79
C GLU A 383 14.80 -16.27 5.61
N GLU A 384 13.78 -17.04 5.20
CA GLU A 384 12.50 -17.20 5.92
C GLU A 384 12.75 -17.65 7.38
N ASN A 385 13.59 -18.68 7.55
CA ASN A 385 13.95 -19.21 8.86
C ASN A 385 14.79 -18.22 9.67
N ALA A 386 15.76 -17.55 9.06
CA ALA A 386 16.61 -16.57 9.73
C ALA A 386 15.79 -15.39 10.27
N ARG A 387 14.86 -14.86 9.47
CA ARG A 387 13.96 -13.78 9.88
C ARG A 387 13.00 -14.21 10.97
N TYR A 388 12.42 -15.41 10.86
CA TYR A 388 11.56 -15.96 11.90
C TYR A 388 12.30 -16.07 13.24
N ASN A 389 13.49 -16.64 13.24
CA ASN A 389 14.31 -16.80 14.45
C ASN A 389 14.73 -15.44 15.04
N ASN A 390 15.08 -14.47 14.18
CA ASN A 390 15.38 -13.10 14.61
C ASN A 390 14.17 -12.44 15.29
N PHE A 391 12.98 -12.56 14.68
CA PHE A 391 11.73 -12.06 15.23
C PHE A 391 11.42 -12.70 16.59
N LEU A 392 11.49 -14.03 16.71
CA LEU A 392 11.26 -14.74 17.97
C LEU A 392 12.19 -14.26 19.08
N ARG A 393 13.49 -14.11 18.77
CA ARG A 393 14.49 -13.61 19.72
C ARG A 393 14.16 -12.19 20.18
N LYS A 394 13.75 -11.29 19.28
CA LYS A 394 13.33 -9.93 19.65
C LYS A 394 12.11 -9.96 20.57
N VAL A 395 11.10 -10.78 20.27
CA VAL A 395 9.90 -10.94 21.10
C VAL A 395 10.22 -11.50 22.49
N GLN A 396 11.09 -12.50 22.58
CA GLN A 396 11.50 -13.11 23.86
C GLN A 396 12.27 -12.14 24.77
N ASN A 397 12.95 -11.15 24.19
CA ASN A 397 13.73 -10.16 24.92
C ASN A 397 12.91 -8.93 25.34
N LEU A 398 11.61 -8.88 25.02
CA LEU A 398 10.76 -7.78 25.43
C LEU A 398 10.54 -7.75 26.96
N PRO A 399 10.48 -6.56 27.58
CA PRO A 399 10.07 -6.43 28.97
C PRO A 399 8.68 -7.04 29.24
N ALA A 400 8.46 -7.55 30.45
CA ALA A 400 7.16 -8.13 30.84
C ALA A 400 6.00 -7.11 30.78
N ASN A 401 6.31 -5.82 30.94
CA ASN A 401 5.36 -4.71 30.85
C ASN A 401 5.35 -4.02 29.46
N ALA A 402 6.00 -4.61 28.46
CA ALA A 402 6.01 -4.08 27.10
C ALA A 402 4.59 -3.88 26.55
N THR A 403 4.40 -2.80 25.81
CA THR A 403 3.14 -2.48 25.13
C THR A 403 3.45 -2.16 23.66
N PRO A 404 2.98 -2.96 22.68
CA PRO A 404 2.25 -4.22 22.82
C PRO A 404 3.00 -5.32 23.59
N PRO A 405 2.30 -6.27 24.23
CA PRO A 405 2.92 -7.38 24.94
C PRO A 405 3.52 -8.43 23.97
N PRO A 406 4.45 -9.28 24.41
CA PRO A 406 5.06 -10.31 23.56
C PRO A 406 4.05 -11.23 22.86
N ASP A 407 2.98 -11.63 23.56
CA ASP A 407 1.91 -12.47 23.02
C ASP A 407 1.14 -11.81 21.87
N TYR A 408 1.00 -10.48 21.87
CA TYR A 408 0.41 -9.74 20.75
C TYR A 408 1.22 -9.97 19.47
N PHE A 409 2.54 -9.76 19.53
CA PHE A 409 3.43 -9.92 18.38
C PHE A 409 3.44 -11.35 17.86
N MET A 410 3.43 -12.35 18.76
CA MET A 410 3.31 -13.75 18.36
C MET A 410 2.01 -14.07 17.63
N LYS A 411 0.88 -13.54 18.13
CA LYS A 411 -0.43 -13.74 17.50
C LYS A 411 -0.51 -13.08 16.13
N ILE A 412 0.02 -11.86 15.98
CA ILE A 412 0.09 -11.16 14.68
C ILE A 412 1.03 -11.88 13.71
N PHE A 413 2.20 -12.33 14.16
CA PHE A 413 3.11 -13.10 13.32
C PHE A 413 2.44 -14.38 12.82
N ASN A 414 1.79 -15.15 13.70
CA ASN A 414 1.09 -16.37 13.31
C ASN A 414 -0.09 -16.09 12.38
N TYR A 415 -0.80 -14.97 12.58
CA TYR A 415 -1.82 -14.50 11.67
C TYR A 415 -1.23 -14.34 10.26
N PHE A 416 -0.22 -13.50 10.09
CA PHE A 416 0.37 -13.25 8.76
C PHE A 416 1.16 -14.42 8.18
N LYS A 417 1.78 -15.25 9.01
CA LYS A 417 2.38 -16.52 8.56
C LYS A 417 1.33 -17.42 7.93
N SER A 418 0.12 -17.48 8.48
CA SER A 418 -0.98 -18.23 7.87
C SER A 418 -1.44 -17.64 6.54
N TYR A 419 -1.38 -16.31 6.37
CA TYR A 419 -1.61 -15.66 5.07
C TYR A 419 -0.48 -16.01 4.06
N ALA A 420 0.78 -16.01 4.51
CA ALA A 420 1.95 -16.21 3.66
C ALA A 420 2.22 -17.68 3.30
N SER A 421 1.87 -18.62 4.18
CA SER A 421 2.07 -20.07 4.00
C SER A 421 0.95 -20.76 3.23
N ASP A 422 -0.18 -20.10 3.04
CA ASP A 422 -1.30 -20.62 2.27
C ASP A 422 -1.17 -20.28 0.78
N SER A 423 -0.06 -20.71 0.18
CA SER A 423 0.17 -20.61 -1.25
C SER A 423 -0.87 -21.41 -2.04
N SER A 424 -1.40 -22.53 -1.53
CA SER A 424 -2.47 -23.28 -2.22
C SER A 424 -3.81 -22.53 -2.33
N ARG A 425 -4.14 -21.66 -1.36
CA ARG A 425 -5.31 -20.79 -1.47
C ARG A 425 -5.03 -19.58 -2.32
N PHE A 426 -3.78 -19.22 -2.64
CA PHE A 426 -3.43 -18.21 -3.68
C PHE A 426 -4.06 -18.52 -5.06
N TYR A 427 -4.48 -19.76 -5.31
CA TYR A 427 -4.70 -20.28 -6.67
C TYR A 427 -6.12 -20.76 -7.04
N TYR A 428 -7.12 -20.73 -6.16
CA TYR A 428 -8.46 -21.22 -6.50
C TYR A 428 -9.58 -20.23 -6.18
N ALA A 429 -9.82 -19.33 -7.12
CA ALA A 429 -11.14 -19.03 -7.72
C ALA A 429 -10.96 -18.00 -8.84
#